data_AF-A0A8H7Y4B4-F1
#
_entry.id   AF-A0A8H7Y4B4-F1
#
_cell.length_a   1.000
_cell.length_b   1.000
_cell.length_c   1.000
_cell.angle_alpha   90.00
_cell.angle_beta   90.00
_cell.angle_gamma   90.00
#
_symmetry.space_group_name_H-M   'P 1'
#
loop_
_entity.id
_entity.type
_entity.pdbx_description
1 polymer ?
#
loop_
_entity_poly.entity_id
_entity_poly.type
_entity_poly.pdbx_seq_one_letter_code
_entity_poly.pdbx_strand_id
1 'polypeptide(L)'
;MDLIHRLALRAQESTPVTPSQDTQESVIKILDSVLATEEYPSDHAPPLDIIVYALNNILRPAFLPELMSDFLHLFTMVEFYRRRVVEKASLAIEMNTFYSDNSQANVVLLDDEDKRILKSFVDEQKHGRRIFLKVIKECCIQDLERLWLMDSNVDYWVRCHEYLSIRGSPVTFRFGLTDKESEDFERGVILKLKDFMYSTMQTGEQLPRKGWVARFGSLRVF
;
A
#
# COMPACT_ATOMS: atom_id res chain seq x y z
N MET A 1 19.20 26.39 17.02
CA MET A 1 18.67 26.69 15.67
C MET A 1 19.67 26.42 14.53
N ASP A 2 20.94 26.06 14.79
CA ASP A 2 21.97 25.95 13.74
C ASP A 2 22.24 24.48 13.29
N LEU A 3 22.01 23.47 14.14
CA LEU A 3 22.27 22.06 13.80
C LEU A 3 21.23 21.46 12.82
N ILE A 4 19.95 21.82 12.98
CA ILE A 4 18.85 21.34 12.13
C ILE A 4 18.98 21.91 10.71
N HIS A 5 19.40 23.17 10.58
CA HIS A 5 19.62 23.81 9.28
C HIS A 5 20.83 23.20 8.54
N ARG A 6 21.88 22.80 9.26
CA ARG A 6 23.04 22.10 8.67
C ARG A 6 22.72 20.66 8.24
N LEU A 7 21.86 19.96 8.98
CA LEU A 7 21.38 18.64 8.58
C LEU A 7 20.45 18.70 7.36
N ALA A 8 19.60 19.74 7.28
CA ALA A 8 18.76 19.99 6.10
C ALA A 8 19.58 20.34 4.85
N LEU A 9 20.66 21.12 4.99
CA LEU A 9 21.58 21.43 3.89
C LEU A 9 22.37 20.19 3.43
N ARG A 10 22.85 19.34 4.35
CA ARG A 10 23.53 18.07 3.98
C ARG A 10 22.60 17.06 3.30
N ALA A 11 21.32 17.05 3.65
CA ALA A 11 20.31 16.22 2.97
C ALA A 11 19.98 16.74 1.55
N GLN A 12 20.20 18.03 1.28
CA GLN A 12 20.06 18.62 -0.06
C GLN A 12 21.31 18.48 -0.95
N GLU A 13 22.49 18.26 -0.36
CA GLU A 13 23.74 18.03 -1.11
C GLU A 13 23.92 16.58 -1.58
N SER A 14 23.13 15.62 -1.08
CA SER A 14 23.04 14.29 -1.67
C SER A 14 22.04 14.30 -2.82
N THR A 15 22.43 14.85 -3.97
CA THR A 15 21.68 14.62 -5.21
C THR A 15 21.60 13.11 -5.45
N PRO A 16 20.40 12.53 -5.59
CA PRO A 16 20.29 11.12 -5.92
C PRO A 16 21.03 10.89 -7.23
N VAL A 17 22.08 10.06 -7.19
CA VAL A 17 22.83 9.65 -8.38
C VAL A 17 21.82 8.99 -9.30
N THR A 18 21.41 9.71 -10.34
CA THR A 18 20.49 9.16 -11.33
C THR A 18 21.27 8.08 -12.07
N PRO A 19 20.84 6.81 -12.03
CA PRO A 19 21.56 5.74 -12.73
C PRO A 19 21.66 6.11 -14.21
N SER A 20 22.81 5.80 -14.84
CA SER A 20 23.01 6.08 -16.26
C SER A 20 21.93 5.38 -17.09
N GLN A 21 21.54 5.96 -18.23
CA GLN A 21 20.56 5.35 -19.14
C GLN A 21 20.91 3.90 -19.49
N ASP A 22 22.19 3.61 -19.70
CA ASP A 22 22.69 2.25 -19.96
C ASP A 22 22.40 1.26 -18.82
N THR A 23 22.46 1.74 -17.57
CA THR A 23 22.14 0.92 -16.39
C THR A 23 20.64 0.63 -16.32
N GLN A 24 19.79 1.63 -16.62
CA GLN A 24 18.34 1.45 -16.65
C GLN A 24 17.92 0.48 -17.75
N GLU A 25 18.45 0.63 -18.98
CA GLU A 25 18.18 -0.28 -20.10
C GLU A 25 18.66 -1.71 -19.82
N SER A 26 19.80 -1.87 -19.16
CA SER A 26 20.30 -3.19 -18.76
C SER A 26 19.39 -3.85 -17.72
N VAL A 27 18.88 -3.10 -16.73
CA VAL A 27 17.95 -3.63 -15.72
C VAL A 27 16.63 -4.03 -16.36
N ILE A 28 16.10 -3.21 -17.26
CA ILE A 28 14.86 -3.52 -18.02
C ILE A 28 15.06 -4.79 -18.85
N LYS A 29 16.16 -4.93 -19.60
CA LYS A 29 16.45 -6.16 -20.36
C LYS A 29 16.54 -7.40 -19.48
N ILE A 30 17.13 -7.29 -18.29
CA ILE A 30 17.21 -8.41 -17.35
C ILE A 30 15.80 -8.78 -16.86
N LEU A 31 15.01 -7.80 -16.44
CA LEU A 31 13.63 -8.02 -16.00
C LEU A 31 12.78 -8.63 -17.12
N ASP A 32 12.85 -8.08 -18.33
CA ASP A 32 12.13 -8.61 -19.50
C ASP A 32 12.56 -10.03 -19.84
N SER A 33 13.86 -10.34 -19.72
CA SER A 33 14.34 -11.71 -19.93
C SER A 33 13.80 -12.65 -18.86
N VAL A 34 13.81 -12.26 -17.58
CA VAL A 34 13.26 -13.08 -16.48
C VAL A 34 11.76 -13.29 -16.66
N LEU A 35 11.02 -12.25 -17.03
CA LEU A 35 9.59 -12.31 -17.32
C LEU A 35 9.26 -13.11 -18.59
N ALA A 36 10.15 -13.14 -19.58
CA ALA A 36 9.96 -13.89 -20.83
C ALA A 36 10.42 -15.34 -20.75
N THR A 37 11.25 -15.71 -19.76
CA THR A 37 11.80 -17.08 -19.65
C THR A 37 10.81 -18.05 -19.01
N GLU A 38 9.80 -17.55 -18.30
CA GLU A 38 8.72 -18.36 -17.78
C GLU A 38 7.45 -18.05 -18.59
N GLU A 39 6.86 -19.09 -19.21
CA GLU A 39 5.44 -19.08 -19.55
C GLU A 39 4.68 -18.92 -18.22
N TYR A 40 4.60 -17.71 -17.68
CA TYR A 40 3.70 -17.38 -16.60
C TYR A 40 2.34 -17.15 -17.25
N PRO A 41 1.35 -18.04 -17.04
CA PRO A 41 -0.02 -17.70 -17.35
C PRO A 41 -0.33 -16.33 -16.70
N SER A 42 -0.96 -15.42 -17.44
CA SER A 42 -1.30 -14.08 -16.94
C SER A 42 -2.23 -14.08 -15.71
N ASP A 43 -2.63 -15.26 -15.24
CA ASP A 43 -3.45 -15.51 -14.07
C ASP A 43 -2.65 -15.70 -12.77
N HIS A 44 -1.31 -15.73 -12.83
CA HIS A 44 -0.48 -15.89 -11.63
C HIS A 44 -0.02 -14.55 -11.08
N ALA A 45 -0.26 -14.34 -9.79
CA ALA A 45 0.25 -13.19 -9.07
C ALA A 45 1.81 -13.25 -8.99
N PRO A 46 2.50 -12.09 -9.14
CA PRO A 46 3.95 -11.98 -9.01
C PRO A 46 4.53 -12.65 -7.75
N PRO A 47 5.72 -13.27 -7.83
CA PRO A 47 6.43 -13.81 -6.68
C PRO A 47 6.57 -12.81 -5.51
N LEU A 48 6.39 -13.30 -4.27
CA LEU A 48 6.33 -12.46 -3.06
C LEU A 48 7.64 -11.70 -2.79
N ASP A 49 8.77 -12.33 -3.08
CA ASP A 49 10.11 -11.74 -3.02
C ASP A 49 10.26 -10.53 -3.94
N ILE A 50 9.71 -10.58 -5.15
CA ILE A 50 9.68 -9.45 -6.09
C ILE A 50 8.84 -8.30 -5.53
N ILE A 51 7.68 -8.60 -4.95
CA ILE A 51 6.79 -7.60 -4.34
C ILE A 51 7.49 -6.93 -3.14
N VAL A 52 8.13 -7.72 -2.27
CA VAL A 52 8.88 -7.21 -1.11
C VAL A 52 10.06 -6.36 -1.56
N TYR A 53 10.77 -6.76 -2.62
CA TYR A 53 11.84 -5.96 -3.21
C TYR A 53 11.30 -4.61 -3.70
N ALA A 54 10.22 -4.59 -4.48
CA ALA A 54 9.63 -3.37 -4.99
C ALA A 54 9.16 -2.44 -3.85
N LEU A 55 8.50 -2.98 -2.82
CA LEU A 55 8.11 -2.22 -1.64
C LEU A 55 9.31 -1.60 -0.92
N ASN A 56 10.41 -2.34 -0.75
CA ASN A 56 11.61 -1.81 -0.12
C ASN A 56 12.23 -0.67 -0.92
N ASN A 57 12.19 -0.72 -2.25
CA ASN A 57 12.68 0.36 -3.13
C ASN A 57 11.76 1.59 -3.11
N ILE A 58 10.46 1.42 -2.87
CA ILE A 58 9.54 2.56 -2.70
C ILE A 58 9.69 3.18 -1.30
N LEU A 59 9.93 2.36 -0.28
CA LEU A 59 10.04 2.80 1.12
C LEU A 59 11.40 3.39 1.47
N ARG A 60 12.46 3.07 0.73
CA ARG A 60 13.85 3.43 1.07
C ARG A 60 14.60 3.94 -0.17
N PRO A 61 15.48 4.95 -0.03
CA PRO A 61 15.87 5.63 1.22
C PRO A 61 14.89 6.74 1.67
N ALA A 62 14.04 7.23 0.78
CA ALA A 62 12.97 8.18 1.09
C ALA A 62 11.68 7.67 0.45
N PHE A 63 10.58 7.75 1.20
CA PHE A 63 9.27 7.39 0.70
C PHE A 63 8.85 8.37 -0.41
N LEU A 64 8.71 7.88 -1.64
CA LEU A 64 8.38 8.68 -2.82
C LEU A 64 6.86 8.84 -2.95
N PRO A 65 6.27 10.03 -2.73
CA PRO A 65 4.82 10.20 -2.79
C PRO A 65 4.23 9.89 -4.17
N GLU A 66 5.02 10.05 -5.23
CA GLU A 66 4.61 9.76 -6.61
C GLU A 66 4.32 8.28 -6.83
N LEU A 67 4.95 7.40 -6.05
CA LEU A 67 4.79 5.95 -6.11
C LEU A 67 3.76 5.41 -5.11
N MET A 68 2.99 6.28 -4.44
CA MET A 68 2.03 5.84 -3.42
C MET A 68 1.00 4.85 -3.99
N SER A 69 0.52 5.09 -5.22
CA SER A 69 -0.44 4.19 -5.86
C SER A 69 0.14 2.78 -6.02
N ASP A 70 1.36 2.70 -6.55
CA ASP A 70 2.07 1.45 -6.78
C ASP A 70 2.40 0.75 -5.47
N PHE A 71 2.81 1.52 -4.45
CA PHE A 71 3.00 1.01 -3.10
C PHE A 71 1.74 0.34 -2.55
N LEU A 72 0.58 1.02 -2.64
CA LEU A 72 -0.69 0.49 -2.17
C LEU A 72 -1.11 -0.79 -2.90
N HIS A 73 -0.84 -0.86 -4.20
CA HIS A 73 -1.11 -2.06 -5.01
C HIS A 73 -0.23 -3.23 -4.57
N LEU A 74 1.09 -3.02 -4.49
CA LEU A 74 2.04 -4.04 -4.03
C LEU A 74 1.74 -4.49 -2.60
N PHE A 75 1.40 -3.56 -1.71
CA PHE A 75 1.07 -3.87 -0.33
C PHE A 75 -0.23 -4.67 -0.20
N THR A 76 -1.21 -4.42 -1.06
CA THR A 76 -2.42 -5.24 -1.18
C THR A 76 -2.11 -6.66 -1.60
N MET A 77 -1.15 -6.83 -2.53
CA MET A 77 -0.74 -8.17 -2.93
C MET A 77 -0.07 -8.94 -1.78
N VAL A 78 0.75 -8.28 -0.97
CA VAL A 78 1.31 -8.90 0.25
C VAL A 78 0.20 -9.40 1.17
N GLU A 79 -0.85 -8.59 1.37
CA GLU A 79 -2.01 -8.99 2.17
C GLU A 79 -2.77 -10.17 1.57
N PHE A 80 -2.91 -10.20 0.24
CA PHE A 80 -3.50 -11.33 -0.46
C PHE A 80 -2.74 -12.63 -0.18
N TYR A 81 -1.40 -12.62 -0.31
CA TYR A 81 -0.56 -13.77 0.03
C TYR A 81 -0.69 -14.16 1.49
N ARG A 82 -0.61 -13.19 2.41
CA ARG A 82 -0.74 -13.43 3.84
C ARG A 82 -2.06 -14.15 4.18
N ARG A 83 -3.18 -13.69 3.61
CA ARG A 83 -4.49 -14.33 3.82
C ARG A 83 -4.53 -15.75 3.29
N ARG A 84 -3.97 -16.00 2.10
CA ARG A 84 -3.87 -17.36 1.55
C ARG A 84 -3.04 -18.29 2.43
N VAL A 85 -1.92 -17.80 2.96
CA VAL A 85 -1.11 -18.57 3.91
C VAL A 85 -1.94 -18.94 5.15
N VAL A 86 -2.68 -17.99 5.71
CA VAL A 86 -3.56 -18.27 6.86
C VAL A 86 -4.65 -19.29 6.52
N GLU A 87 -5.34 -19.13 5.39
CA GLU A 87 -6.38 -20.07 4.96
C GLU A 87 -5.83 -21.49 4.81
N LYS A 88 -4.65 -21.65 4.20
CA LYS A 88 -4.00 -22.95 4.04
C LYS A 88 -3.51 -23.51 5.38
N ALA A 89 -2.97 -22.67 6.26
CA ALA A 89 -2.54 -23.07 7.59
C ALA A 89 -3.71 -23.56 8.44
N SER A 90 -4.83 -22.82 8.46
CA SER A 90 -6.06 -23.24 9.15
C SER A 90 -6.56 -24.58 8.64
N LEU A 91 -6.66 -24.75 7.31
CA LEU A 91 -7.10 -26.01 6.71
C LEU A 91 -6.18 -27.18 7.05
N ALA A 92 -4.86 -26.97 7.02
CA ALA A 92 -3.90 -28.01 7.37
C ALA A 92 -4.03 -28.43 8.84
N ILE A 93 -4.25 -27.49 9.76
CA ILE A 93 -4.50 -27.78 11.18
C ILE A 93 -5.80 -28.55 11.38
N GLU A 94 -6.89 -28.15 10.70
CA GLU A 94 -8.18 -28.83 10.75
C GLU A 94 -8.07 -30.27 10.24
N MET A 95 -7.43 -30.46 9.08
CA MET A 95 -7.21 -31.80 8.51
C MET A 95 -6.32 -32.66 9.41
N ASN A 96 -5.26 -32.09 9.97
CA ASN A 96 -4.40 -32.80 10.91
C ASN A 96 -5.18 -33.26 12.15
N THR A 97 -6.06 -32.41 12.68
CA THR A 97 -6.93 -32.76 13.83
C THR A 97 -7.92 -33.87 13.45
N PHE A 98 -8.55 -33.76 12.29
CA PHE A 98 -9.49 -34.76 11.79
C PHE A 98 -8.83 -36.14 11.64
N TYR A 99 -7.63 -36.20 11.05
CA TYR A 99 -6.92 -37.46 10.84
C TYR A 99 -6.24 -37.99 12.11
N SER A 100 -5.87 -37.14 13.07
CA SER A 100 -5.38 -37.61 14.38
C SER A 100 -6.46 -38.35 15.16
N ASP A 101 -7.71 -37.91 15.03
CA ASP A 101 -8.86 -38.54 15.69
C ASP A 101 -9.33 -39.82 14.98
N ASN A 102 -8.94 -40.01 13.71
CA ASN A 102 -9.31 -41.16 12.87
C ASN A 102 -8.08 -42.01 12.50
N SER A 103 -7.63 -42.84 13.46
CA SER A 103 -6.40 -43.65 13.38
C SER A 103 -6.32 -44.70 12.25
N GLN A 104 -7.34 -44.83 11.40
CA GLN A 104 -7.37 -45.78 10.28
C GLN A 104 -6.86 -45.20 8.96
N ALA A 105 -6.61 -43.89 8.88
CA ALA A 105 -6.08 -43.29 7.67
C ALA A 105 -4.54 -43.44 7.64
N ASN A 106 -3.99 -44.08 6.59
CA ASN A 106 -2.55 -44.16 6.35
C ASN A 106 -2.01 -42.80 5.88
N VAL A 107 -2.07 -41.80 6.75
CA VAL A 107 -1.78 -40.39 6.46
C VAL A 107 -0.65 -39.93 7.37
N VAL A 108 0.30 -39.19 6.81
CA VAL A 108 1.37 -38.54 7.58
C VAL A 108 0.77 -37.31 8.26
N LEU A 109 0.83 -37.30 9.59
CA LEU A 109 0.40 -36.16 10.40
C LEU A 109 1.53 -35.12 10.50
N LEU A 110 1.14 -33.88 10.79
CA LEU A 110 2.06 -32.80 11.12
C LEU A 110 2.81 -33.14 12.41
N ASP A 111 4.10 -32.82 12.44
CA ASP A 111 4.85 -32.82 13.68
C ASP A 111 4.47 -31.60 14.55
N ASP A 112 5.00 -31.55 15.76
CA ASP A 112 4.64 -30.49 16.70
C ASP A 112 5.26 -29.13 16.35
N GLU A 113 6.35 -29.13 15.57
CA GLU A 113 6.96 -27.88 15.10
C GLU A 113 6.12 -27.27 13.97
N ASP A 114 5.74 -28.06 12.98
CA ASP A 114 4.88 -27.64 11.89
C ASP A 114 3.54 -27.12 12.41
N LYS A 115 2.92 -27.81 13.38
CA LYS A 115 1.70 -27.33 14.03
C LYS A 115 1.91 -25.97 14.69
N ARG A 116 3.03 -25.77 15.37
CA ARG A 116 3.35 -24.52 16.05
C ARG A 116 3.51 -23.37 15.06
N ILE A 117 4.23 -23.59 13.96
CA ILE A 117 4.43 -22.59 12.89
C ILE A 117 3.10 -22.25 12.20
N LEU A 118 2.31 -23.25 11.81
CA LEU A 118 1.03 -23.00 11.17
C LEU A 118 0.07 -22.27 12.09
N LYS A 119 0.06 -22.63 13.38
CA LYS A 119 -0.77 -21.98 14.38
C LYS A 119 -0.37 -20.52 14.60
N SER A 120 0.92 -20.18 14.57
CA SER A 120 1.33 -18.77 14.69
C SER A 120 0.81 -17.92 13.54
N PHE A 121 0.73 -18.44 12.31
CA PHE A 121 0.12 -17.71 11.20
C PHE A 121 -1.37 -17.39 11.44
N VAL A 122 -2.12 -18.37 11.95
CA VAL A 122 -3.55 -18.21 12.25
C VAL A 122 -3.77 -17.24 13.41
N ASP A 123 -3.02 -17.40 14.50
CA ASP A 123 -3.14 -16.59 15.71
C ASP A 123 -2.80 -15.10 15.45
N GLU A 124 -1.82 -14.84 14.60
CA GLU A 124 -1.38 -13.48 14.24
C GLU A 124 -2.28 -12.79 13.19
N GLN A 125 -3.24 -13.52 12.60
CA GLN A 125 -4.02 -13.04 11.46
C GLN A 125 -4.72 -11.70 11.72
N LYS A 126 -5.32 -11.53 12.90
CA LYS A 126 -6.03 -10.30 13.30
C LYS A 126 -5.08 -9.13 13.51
N HIS A 127 -3.90 -9.39 14.05
CA HIS A 127 -2.89 -8.36 14.30
C HIS A 127 -2.33 -7.82 12.98
N GLY A 128 -1.93 -8.73 12.08
CA GLY A 128 -1.46 -8.37 10.74
C GLY A 128 -2.51 -7.60 9.94
N ARG A 129 -3.78 -8.05 10.00
CA ARG A 129 -4.90 -7.36 9.33
C ARG A 129 -5.06 -5.92 9.81
N ARG A 130 -4.98 -5.69 11.12
CA ARG A 130 -5.08 -4.34 11.68
C ARG A 130 -3.92 -3.44 11.25
N ILE A 131 -2.71 -3.97 11.17
CA ILE A 131 -1.55 -3.22 10.65
C ILE A 131 -1.79 -2.86 9.19
N PHE A 132 -2.21 -3.82 8.36
CA PHE A 132 -2.52 -3.60 6.96
C PHE A 132 -3.51 -2.45 6.75
N LEU A 133 -4.66 -2.50 7.43
CA LEU A 133 -5.70 -1.47 7.33
C LEU A 133 -5.19 -0.09 7.75
N LYS A 134 -4.37 -0.04 8.81
CA LYS A 134 -3.78 1.21 9.28
C LYS A 134 -2.84 1.80 8.23
N VAL A 135 -1.94 0.98 7.68
CA VAL A 135 -0.97 1.45 6.66
C VAL A 135 -1.69 1.97 5.43
N ILE A 136 -2.64 1.20 4.87
CA ILE A 136 -3.38 1.65 3.68
C ILE A 136 -4.13 2.96 3.96
N LYS A 137 -4.80 3.06 5.12
CA LYS A 137 -5.53 4.27 5.49
C LYS A 137 -4.63 5.50 5.51
N GLU A 138 -3.48 5.41 6.18
CA GLU A 138 -2.55 6.53 6.28
C GLU A 138 -1.97 6.91 4.91
N CYS A 139 -1.62 5.92 4.08
CA CYS A 139 -1.15 6.14 2.71
C CYS A 139 -2.21 6.84 1.83
N CYS A 140 -3.47 6.38 1.88
CA CYS A 140 -4.57 7.01 1.15
C CYS A 140 -4.79 8.46 1.58
N ILE A 141 -4.78 8.73 2.89
CA ILE A 141 -4.92 10.09 3.41
C ILE A 141 -3.77 10.97 2.90
N GLN A 142 -2.52 10.52 3.04
CA GLN A 142 -1.36 11.31 2.63
C GLN A 142 -1.35 11.64 1.13
N ASP A 143 -1.73 10.69 0.26
CA ASP A 143 -1.80 10.96 -1.18
C ASP A 143 -2.89 11.97 -1.51
N LEU A 144 -4.07 11.82 -0.90
CA LEU A 144 -5.19 12.74 -1.12
C LEU A 144 -4.91 14.14 -0.57
N GLU A 145 -4.27 14.25 0.60
CA GLU A 145 -3.81 15.55 1.15
C GLU A 145 -2.80 16.21 0.21
N ARG A 146 -1.85 15.44 -0.33
CA ARG A 146 -0.87 15.94 -1.30
C ARG A 146 -1.56 16.43 -2.58
N LEU A 147 -2.46 15.62 -3.17
CA LEU A 147 -3.18 15.97 -4.39
C LEU A 147 -4.05 17.23 -4.20
N TRP A 148 -4.69 17.36 -3.04
CA TRP A 148 -5.43 18.58 -2.66
C TRP A 148 -4.52 19.82 -2.66
N LEU A 149 -3.32 19.72 -2.08
CA LEU A 149 -2.37 20.83 -2.01
C LEU A 149 -1.73 21.18 -3.37
N MET A 150 -1.68 20.24 -4.31
CA MET A 150 -1.11 20.45 -5.64
C MET A 150 -2.09 21.10 -6.64
N ASP A 151 -3.32 21.44 -6.20
CA ASP A 151 -4.41 22.01 -7.02
C ASP A 151 -4.79 21.17 -8.25
N SER A 152 -4.45 19.87 -8.22
CA SER A 152 -4.93 18.93 -9.24
C SER A 152 -6.28 18.35 -8.81
N ASN A 153 -7.34 19.16 -8.93
CA ASN A 153 -8.70 18.74 -8.56
C ASN A 153 -9.13 17.46 -9.30
N VAL A 154 -8.74 17.31 -10.57
CA VAL A 154 -9.08 16.12 -11.36
C VAL A 154 -8.42 14.88 -10.76
N ASP A 155 -7.11 14.90 -10.54
CA ASP A 155 -6.38 13.75 -9.98
C ASP A 155 -6.86 13.42 -8.57
N TYR A 156 -7.16 14.44 -7.75
CA TYR A 156 -7.76 14.25 -6.43
C TYR A 156 -9.07 13.47 -6.52
N TRP A 157 -10.01 13.90 -7.37
CA TRP A 157 -11.31 13.23 -7.47
C TRP A 157 -11.22 11.83 -8.06
N VAL A 158 -10.36 11.62 -9.05
CA VAL A 158 -10.08 10.29 -9.61
C VAL A 158 -9.55 9.37 -8.50
N ARG A 159 -8.52 9.81 -7.78
CA ARG A 159 -7.88 9.02 -6.73
C ARG A 159 -8.79 8.79 -5.52
N CYS A 160 -9.57 9.79 -5.15
CA CYS A 160 -10.58 9.69 -4.09
C CYS A 160 -11.65 8.66 -4.46
N HIS A 161 -12.12 8.68 -5.70
CA HIS A 161 -13.04 7.67 -6.20
C HIS A 161 -12.38 6.28 -6.23
N GLU A 162 -11.15 6.14 -6.68
CA GLU A 162 -10.41 4.86 -6.63
C GLU A 162 -10.30 4.32 -5.20
N TYR A 163 -9.97 5.17 -4.23
CA TYR A 163 -9.80 4.82 -2.82
C TYR A 163 -11.11 4.50 -2.09
N LEU A 164 -12.18 5.21 -2.43
CA LEU A 164 -13.46 5.15 -1.73
C LEU A 164 -14.54 4.33 -2.46
N SER A 165 -14.32 3.92 -3.71
CA SER A 165 -15.35 3.19 -4.46
C SER A 165 -15.64 1.81 -3.90
N ILE A 166 -16.94 1.55 -3.71
CA ILE A 166 -17.51 0.39 -3.02
C ILE A 166 -17.59 -0.86 -3.94
N ARG A 167 -17.37 -0.74 -5.25
CA ARG A 167 -17.55 -1.86 -6.21
C ARG A 167 -16.29 -2.10 -7.04
N GLY A 168 -15.64 -3.23 -6.72
CA GLY A 168 -14.24 -3.50 -7.03
C GLY A 168 -13.94 -4.04 -8.42
N SER A 169 -12.74 -3.70 -8.87
CA SER A 169 -11.87 -4.62 -9.60
C SER A 169 -11.22 -5.56 -8.56
N PRO A 170 -10.95 -6.84 -8.88
CA PRO A 170 -10.17 -7.75 -8.03
C PRO A 170 -8.74 -7.23 -7.72
N VAL A 171 -8.31 -6.18 -8.41
CA VAL A 171 -7.02 -5.50 -8.21
C VAL A 171 -7.12 -4.35 -7.20
N THR A 172 -8.30 -4.02 -6.67
CA THR A 172 -8.43 -2.95 -5.68
C THR A 172 -8.03 -3.42 -4.28
N PHE A 173 -7.38 -2.53 -3.52
CA PHE A 173 -6.95 -2.71 -2.11
C PHE A 173 -8.09 -3.03 -1.13
N ARG A 174 -9.33 -3.08 -1.62
CA ARG A 174 -10.53 -3.48 -0.87
C ARG A 174 -10.86 -4.97 -0.98
N PHE A 175 -10.12 -5.74 -1.78
CA PHE A 175 -10.39 -7.17 -1.97
C PHE A 175 -10.42 -7.93 -0.63
N GLY A 176 -11.63 -8.39 -0.28
CA GLY A 176 -11.97 -9.06 0.97
C GLY A 176 -11.76 -8.25 2.25
N LEU A 177 -12.04 -6.94 2.20
CA LEU A 177 -12.56 -6.22 3.36
C LEU A 177 -13.94 -6.77 3.73
N THR A 178 -14.20 -6.91 5.03
CA THR A 178 -15.58 -7.06 5.51
C THR A 178 -16.33 -5.73 5.36
N ASP A 179 -17.65 -5.77 5.27
CA ASP A 179 -18.48 -4.55 5.18
C ASP A 179 -18.14 -3.56 6.31
N LYS A 180 -17.97 -4.07 7.52
CA LYS A 180 -17.55 -3.27 8.68
C LYS A 180 -16.17 -2.64 8.51
N GLU A 181 -15.18 -3.41 8.03
CA GLU A 181 -13.84 -2.86 7.77
C GLU A 181 -13.89 -1.77 6.69
N SER A 182 -14.72 -1.96 5.66
CA SER A 182 -14.92 -0.97 4.59
C SER A 182 -15.54 0.32 5.13
N GLU A 183 -16.61 0.21 5.91
CA GLU A 183 -17.28 1.35 6.54
C GLU A 183 -16.36 2.11 7.51
N ASP A 184 -15.65 1.39 8.37
CA ASP A 184 -14.71 1.98 9.33
C ASP A 184 -13.54 2.67 8.61
N PHE A 185 -13.05 2.07 7.53
CA PHE A 185 -12.01 2.64 6.68
C PHE A 185 -12.49 3.94 6.02
N GLU A 186 -13.62 3.91 5.31
CA GLU A 186 -14.21 5.06 4.62
C GLU A 186 -14.46 6.22 5.56
N ARG A 187 -15.16 5.94 6.67
CA ARG A 187 -15.44 6.95 7.69
C ARG A 187 -14.14 7.56 8.20
N GLY A 188 -13.14 6.72 8.45
CA GLY A 188 -11.84 7.15 8.93
C GLY A 188 -11.09 8.06 7.96
N VAL A 189 -11.13 7.76 6.66
CA VAL A 189 -10.50 8.58 5.61
C VAL A 189 -11.26 9.89 5.41
N ILE A 190 -12.59 9.83 5.25
CA ILE A 190 -13.45 11.00 5.00
C ILE A 190 -13.35 12.02 6.13
N LEU A 191 -13.40 11.57 7.40
CA LEU A 191 -13.30 12.49 8.53
C LEU A 191 -11.95 13.23 8.55
N LYS A 192 -10.85 12.51 8.32
CA LYS A 192 -9.50 13.09 8.30
C LYS A 192 -9.33 14.10 7.18
N LEU A 193 -9.78 13.77 5.97
CA LEU A 193 -9.70 14.67 4.82
C LEU A 193 -10.57 15.91 5.03
N LYS A 194 -11.78 15.75 5.58
CA LYS A 194 -12.66 16.88 5.90
C LYS A 194 -11.97 17.86 6.86
N ASP A 195 -11.38 17.35 7.94
CA ASP A 195 -10.67 18.18 8.92
C ASP A 195 -9.49 18.91 8.29
N PHE A 196 -8.71 18.21 7.45
CA PHE A 196 -7.58 18.77 6.72
C PHE A 196 -8.00 19.85 5.72
N MET A 197 -9.00 19.59 4.87
CA MET A 197 -9.53 20.55 3.90
C MET A 197 -10.07 21.80 4.60
N TYR A 198 -10.81 21.63 5.68
CA TYR A 198 -11.32 22.76 6.46
C TYR A 198 -10.19 23.61 7.05
N SER A 199 -9.17 22.97 7.63
CA SER A 199 -8.00 23.64 8.19
C SER A 199 -7.20 24.41 7.13
N THR A 200 -6.99 23.81 5.95
CA THR A 200 -6.26 24.45 4.84
C THR A 200 -7.02 25.65 4.27
N MET A 201 -8.35 25.54 4.13
CA MET A 201 -9.21 26.67 3.70
C MET A 201 -9.16 27.84 4.70
N GLN A 202 -9.34 27.58 6.00
CA GLN A 202 -9.26 28.62 7.04
C GLN A 202 -7.90 29.32 7.05
N THR A 203 -6.82 28.55 6.90
CA THR A 203 -5.45 29.09 6.83
C THR A 203 -5.29 29.99 5.61
N GLY A 204 -5.85 29.60 4.46
CA GLY A 204 -5.85 30.42 3.24
C GLY A 204 -6.60 31.75 3.40
N GLU A 205 -7.72 31.78 4.14
CA GLU A 205 -8.49 33.00 4.40
C GLU A 205 -7.77 34.00 5.32
N GLN A 206 -6.99 33.50 6.28
CA GLN A 206 -6.24 34.32 7.24
C GLN A 206 -4.99 34.96 6.64
N LEU A 207 -4.46 34.41 5.55
CA LEU A 207 -3.29 34.97 4.89
C LEU A 207 -3.66 36.26 4.14
N PRO A 208 -2.93 37.38 4.34
CA PRO A 208 -3.26 38.65 3.71
C PRO A 208 -3.20 38.52 2.18
N ARG A 209 -4.30 38.86 1.51
CA ARG A 209 -4.51 38.78 0.05
C ARG A 209 -3.50 39.56 -0.82
N LYS A 210 -2.51 40.23 -0.23
CA LYS A 210 -1.56 41.11 -0.92
C LYS A 210 -0.55 40.40 -1.85
N GLY A 211 -0.56 39.06 -1.96
CA GLY A 211 0.30 38.31 -2.88
C GLY A 211 -0.38 37.26 -3.76
N TRP A 212 -1.70 37.04 -3.62
CA TRP A 212 -2.39 35.89 -4.24
C TRP A 212 -2.97 36.15 -5.64
N VAL A 213 -3.02 37.41 -6.09
CA VAL A 213 -3.46 37.76 -7.45
C VAL A 213 -2.54 37.14 -8.53
N ALA A 214 -1.33 36.69 -8.17
CA ALA A 214 -0.38 36.11 -9.11
C ALA A 214 -0.41 34.57 -9.22
N ARG A 215 -1.09 33.81 -8.33
CA ARG A 215 -1.00 32.32 -8.33
C ARG A 215 -2.31 31.56 -8.49
N PHE A 216 -3.47 32.17 -8.26
CA PHE A 216 -4.77 31.52 -8.47
C PHE A 216 -5.62 32.29 -9.48
N GLY A 217 -4.98 32.62 -10.62
CA GLY A 217 -5.71 33.14 -11.77
C GLY A 217 -6.58 32.03 -12.36
N SER A 218 -7.89 32.24 -12.33
CA SER A 218 -8.91 31.51 -13.10
C SER A 218 -9.48 30.22 -12.51
N LEU A 219 -10.09 30.29 -11.33
CA LEU A 219 -11.35 29.56 -11.08
C LEU A 219 -12.51 30.54 -11.30
N ARG A 220 -12.83 30.80 -12.58
CA ARG A 220 -14.14 31.34 -12.93
C ARG A 220 -15.13 30.19 -12.86
N VAL A 221 -16.04 30.30 -11.88
CA VAL A 221 -17.29 29.54 -11.78
C VAL A 221 -17.99 29.57 -13.14
N PHE A 222 -18.25 28.40 -13.71
CA PHE A 222 -19.33 28.16 -14.65
C PHE A 222 -20.44 27.42 -13.91
#